data_AF-A0A536AN19-F1
#
_entry.id   AF-A0A536AN19-F1
#
_cell.length_a   1.000
_cell.length_b   1.000
_cell.length_c   1.000
_cell.angle_alpha   90.00
_cell.angle_beta   90.00
_cell.angle_gamma   90.00
#
_symmetry.space_group_name_H-M   'P 1'
#
loop_
_entity.id
_entity.type
_entity.pdbx_description
1 polymer ?
#
loop_
_entity_poly.entity_id
_entity_poly.type
_entity_poly.pdbx_seq_one_letter_code
_entity_poly.pdbx_strand_id
1 'polypeptide(L)' 'MRFPFTFMGVMALAIGAWVVVYVAAHRALDQVSQDLAVGTALVCFGFGGYVLIRRVVRGPQH' A
#
# COMPACT_ATOMS: atom_id res chain seq x y z
N MET A 1 -7.70 22.25 1.38
CA MET A 1 -6.42 21.53 1.12
C MET A 1 -6.39 20.22 1.91
N ARG A 2 -6.88 19.09 1.36
CA ARG A 2 -6.80 17.74 1.97
C ARG A 2 -5.79 16.83 1.22
N PHE A 3 -4.97 17.46 0.39
CA PHE A 3 -4.08 16.88 -0.61
C PHE A 3 -3.03 15.88 -0.06
N PRO A 4 -2.50 15.96 1.18
CA PRO A 4 -1.47 15.00 1.60
C PRO A 4 -2.02 13.60 1.91
N PHE A 5 -3.19 13.46 2.54
CA PHE A 5 -3.61 12.16 3.07
C PHE A 5 -4.10 11.18 1.99
N THR A 6 -4.86 11.68 1.00
CA THR A 6 -5.29 10.85 -0.14
C THR A 6 -4.10 10.50 -1.03
N PHE A 7 -3.19 11.46 -1.26
CA PHE A 7 -1.95 11.22 -2.00
C PHE A 7 -1.09 10.15 -1.31
N MET A 8 -0.91 10.23 0.01
CA MET A 8 -0.20 9.19 0.78
C MET A 8 -0.85 7.81 0.64
N GLY A 9 -2.19 7.72 0.66
CA GLY A 9 -2.89 6.45 0.45
C GLY A 9 -2.64 5.86 -0.95
N VAL A 10 -2.69 6.69 -1.99
CA VAL A 10 -2.42 6.27 -3.38
C VAL A 10 -0.95 5.87 -3.57
N MET A 11 -0.02 6.63 -3.00
CA MET A 11 1.41 6.29 -3.02
C MET A 11 1.69 4.99 -2.27
N ALA A 12 1.05 4.76 -1.12
CA ALA A 12 1.17 3.49 -0.41
C ALA A 12 0.68 2.31 -1.26
N LEU A 13 -0.46 2.44 -1.96
CA LEU A 13 -0.93 1.40 -2.89
C LEU A 13 0.04 1.17 -4.05
N ALA A 14 0.58 2.23 -4.65
CA ALA A 14 1.52 2.14 -5.75
C ALA A 14 2.83 1.43 -5.32
N ILE A 15 3.35 1.77 -4.13
CA ILE A 15 4.52 1.13 -3.54
C ILE A 15 4.23 -0.34 -3.22
N GLY A 16 3.09 -0.64 -2.62
CA GLY A 16 2.67 -2.02 -2.34
C GLY A 16 2.60 -2.86 -3.62
N ALA A 17 1.97 -2.33 -4.67
CA ALA A 17 1.89 -3.00 -5.97
C ALA A 17 3.28 -3.22 -6.59
N TRP A 18 4.15 -2.22 -6.53
CA TRP A 18 5.53 -2.34 -7.00
C TRP A 18 6.30 -3.45 -6.27
N VAL A 19 6.19 -3.51 -4.94
CA VAL A 19 6.85 -4.55 -4.13
C VAL A 19 6.36 -5.94 -4.51
N VAL A 20 5.06 -6.12 -4.74
CA VAL A 20 4.49 -7.40 -5.21
C VAL A 20 5.07 -7.79 -6.58
N VAL A 21 5.13 -6.85 -7.53
CA VAL A 21 5.72 -7.08 -8.85
C VAL A 21 7.21 -7.43 -8.73
N TYR A 22 7.96 -6.74 -7.86
CA TYR A 22 9.37 -6.99 -7.63
C TYR A 22 9.64 -8.40 -7.12
N VAL A 23 8.89 -8.84 -6.11
CA VAL A 23 9.00 -10.20 -5.55
C VAL A 23 8.58 -11.25 -6.57
N ALA A 24 7.51 -10.99 -7.34
CA ALA A 24 7.06 -11.91 -8.38
C ALA A 24 8.09 -12.08 -9.51
N ALA A 25 8.79 -11.00 -9.88
CA ALA A 25 9.86 -11.01 -10.87
C ALA A 25 11.16 -11.62 -10.34
N HIS A 26 11.43 -11.51 -9.03
CA HIS A 26 12.66 -11.99 -8.40
C HIS A 26 12.38 -13.08 -7.36
N ARG A 27 11.81 -14.21 -7.79
CA ARG A 27 11.55 -15.35 -6.89
C ARG A 27 12.79 -16.07 -6.37
N ALA A 28 13.98 -15.72 -6.87
CA ALA A 28 15.26 -16.26 -6.41
C ALA A 28 15.83 -15.52 -5.18
N LEU A 29 15.12 -14.52 -4.63
CA LEU A 29 15.55 -13.87 -3.38
C LEU A 29 15.50 -14.85 -2.20
N ASP A 30 16.39 -14.59 -1.25
CA ASP A 30 16.41 -15.26 0.05
C ASP A 30 15.05 -15.15 0.76
N GLN A 31 14.64 -16.24 1.42
CA GLN A 31 13.33 -16.39 2.07
C GLN A 31 13.01 -15.23 3.03
N VAL A 32 14.01 -14.74 3.78
CA VAL A 32 13.82 -13.64 4.73
C VAL A 32 13.47 -12.33 4.01
N SER A 33 14.10 -12.09 2.87
CA SER A 33 13.82 -10.91 2.04
C SER A 33 12.43 -10.98 1.40
N GLN A 34 11.99 -12.19 1.05
CA GLN A 34 10.67 -12.43 0.49
C GLN A 34 9.56 -12.15 1.51
N ASP A 35 9.71 -12.64 2.74
CA ASP A 35 8.75 -12.43 3.83
C ASP A 35 8.65 -10.94 4.21
N LEU A 36 9.79 -10.24 4.29
CA LEU A 36 9.83 -8.78 4.54
C LEU A 36 9.12 -7.98 3.46
N ALA A 37 9.31 -8.36 2.19
CA ALA A 37 8.69 -7.69 1.07
C ALA A 37 7.16 -7.93 1.05
N VAL A 38 6.72 -9.17 1.31
CA VAL A 38 5.29 -9.50 1.44
C VAL A 38 4.66 -8.74 2.61
N GLY A 39 5.31 -8.72 3.78
CA GLY A 39 4.84 -7.98 4.95
C GLY A 39 4.69 -6.49 4.66
N THR A 40 5.68 -5.90 3.98
CA THR A 40 5.65 -4.49 3.55
C THR A 40 4.50 -4.22 2.59
N ALA A 41 4.30 -5.08 1.60
CA ALA A 41 3.20 -4.97 0.66
C ALA A 41 1.83 -4.98 1.39
N LEU A 42 1.63 -5.91 2.33
CA LEU A 42 0.40 -5.99 3.11
C LEU A 42 0.14 -4.72 3.93
N VAL A 43 1.18 -4.14 4.56
CA VAL A 43 1.06 -2.88 5.31
C VAL A 43 0.70 -1.72 4.39
N CYS A 44 1.37 -1.61 3.25
CA CYS A 44 1.10 -0.59 2.24
C CYS A 44 -0.33 -0.68 1.67
N PHE A 45 -0.76 -1.89 1.31
CA PHE A 45 -2.12 -2.13 0.82
C PHE A 45 -3.18 -1.91 1.90
N GLY A 46 -2.94 -2.37 3.13
CA GLY A 46 -3.82 -2.17 4.26
C GLY A 46 -3.98 -0.68 4.61
N PHE A 47 -2.88 0.07 4.64
CA PHE A 47 -2.90 1.51 4.92
C PHE A 47 -3.60 2.30 3.80
N GLY A 48 -3.23 2.05 2.54
CA GLY A 48 -3.85 2.70 1.39
C GLY A 48 -5.35 2.41 1.30
N GLY A 49 -5.73 1.14 1.47
CA GLY A 49 -7.12 0.70 1.54
C GLY A 49 -7.88 1.35 2.70
N TYR A 50 -7.32 1.34 3.91
CA TYR A 50 -7.91 1.96 5.09
C TYR A 50 -8.20 3.45 4.88
N VAL A 51 -7.22 4.22 4.37
CA VAL A 51 -7.38 5.65 4.14
C VAL A 51 -8.46 5.94 3.09
N LEU A 52 -8.50 5.15 2.01
CA LEU A 52 -9.52 5.31 0.96
C LEU A 52 -10.91 4.90 1.46
N ILE A 53 -11.05 3.77 2.14
CA ILE A 53 -12.32 3.31 2.73
C ILE A 53 -12.83 4.35 3.74
N ARG A 54 -11.96 4.81 4.65
CA ARG A 54 -12.33 5.83 5.65
C ARG A 54 -12.80 7.13 4.99
N ARG A 55 -12.24 7.48 3.83
CA ARG A 55 -12.66 8.66 3.06
C ARG A 55 -14.03 8.46 2.42
N VAL A 56 -14.29 7.30 1.82
CA VAL A 56 -15.58 6.97 1.19
C VAL A 56 -16.69 6.88 2.25
N VAL A 57 -16.42 6.20 3.36
CA VAL A 57 -17.39 5.96 4.44
C VAL A 57 -17.74 7.23 5.21
N ARG A 58 -16.80 8.15 5.43
CA ARG A 58 -17.07 9.36 6.23
C ARG A 58 -17.70 10.51 5.45
N GLY A 59 -17.82 10.40 4.13
CA GLY A 59 -18.40 11.43 3.26
C GLY A 59 -17.71 12.80 3.37
N PRO A 60 -18.02 13.77 2.50
CA PRO A 60 -17.70 15.15 2.79
C PRO A 60 -18.53 15.56 4.00
N GLN A 61 -17.90 15.67 5.17
CA GLN A 61 -18.46 16.44 6.28
C GLN A 61 -18.62 17.88 5.75
N HIS A 62 -19.84 18.19 5.31
CA HIS A 62 -20.32 19.51 4.93
C HIS A 62 -20.61 20.32 6.19
#